data_AF-A0A380CSU2-F1
#
_entry.id   AF-A0A380CSU2-F1
#
_cell.length_a   1.000
_cell.length_b   1.000
_cell.length_c   1.000
_cell.angle_alpha   90.00
_cell.angle_beta   90.00
_cell.angle_gamma   90.00
#
_symmetry.space_group_name_H-M   'P 1'
#
loop_
_entity.id
_entity.type
_entity.pdbx_description
1 polymer ?
#
loop_
_entity_poly.entity_id
_entity_poly.type
_entity_poly.pdbx_seq_one_letter_code
_entity_poly.pdbx_strand_id
1 'polypeptide(L)'
;MLSYDVIHKKYNFISDILTEAGSDLKLKGRPNFISYLRTLSNPIVGNSADPIAIATNSIGVLVEPDGLVYRPAYDFSIFTQTATNAAIGQGGLMECKNFVTFLRSNGDVYTYDYGRMYPINKMSGASKTFKASRYVSHNPGTPVNYTSILFNEQTSEFVWYPADGNQVCYPLSNGTLFSNKINKNLLYMKYVNYNGGENFAILKDKTGGKVYLARFTSGQQRSFKEITGTPLAQAENFEISDIYGYIFYSIGGKLFEYDFNLDLNKQMLDYGTRKISLLKFQYIPNTNDPEKKRYLDITRRLVVCTYDPADLNTSGAMDIYSIPPINAPLVKEESYSGMGKIVSIDYRDR
;
A
#
# COMPACT_ATOMS: atom_id res chain seq x y z
N MET A 1 -17.72 0.96 -6.60
CA MET A 1 -17.35 2.31 -6.10
C MET A 1 -18.28 2.68 -4.96
N LEU A 2 -17.77 3.36 -3.93
CA LEU A 2 -18.60 4.04 -2.93
C LEU A 2 -18.59 5.54 -3.24
N SER A 3 -19.74 6.06 -3.68
CA SER A 3 -19.89 7.47 -4.05
C SER A 3 -20.52 8.26 -2.89
N TYR A 4 -19.87 9.32 -2.43
CA TYR A 4 -20.42 10.14 -1.34
C TYR A 4 -21.54 11.06 -1.86
N ASP A 5 -22.74 10.85 -1.35
CA ASP A 5 -23.89 11.72 -1.56
C ASP A 5 -23.88 12.83 -0.51
N VAL A 6 -23.60 14.05 -0.94
CA VAL A 6 -23.49 15.22 -0.04
C VAL A 6 -24.84 15.61 0.57
N ILE A 7 -25.94 15.39 -0.16
CA ILE A 7 -27.29 15.78 0.29
C ILE A 7 -27.72 14.85 1.43
N HIS A 8 -27.57 13.55 1.22
CA HIS A 8 -27.98 12.53 2.19
C HIS A 8 -26.88 12.16 3.19
N LYS A 9 -25.68 12.71 3.03
CA LYS A 9 -24.48 12.45 3.84
C LYS A 9 -24.19 10.96 4.01
N LYS A 10 -24.32 10.19 2.92
CA LYS A 10 -24.13 8.74 2.91
C LYS A 10 -23.35 8.31 1.68
N TYR A 11 -22.71 7.16 1.75
CA TYR A 11 -22.11 6.54 0.58
C TYR A 11 -23.12 5.63 -0.13
N ASN A 12 -23.25 5.81 -1.44
CA ASN A 12 -24.00 4.93 -2.32
C ASN A 12 -23.04 3.94 -2.99
N PHE A 13 -23.38 2.65 -2.93
CA PHE A 13 -22.61 1.61 -3.60
C PHE A 13 -23.04 1.48 -5.06
N ILE A 14 -22.06 1.57 -5.96
CA ILE A 14 -22.21 1.30 -7.39
C ILE A 14 -21.36 0.08 -7.71
N SER A 15 -22.02 -1.01 -8.10
CA SER A 15 -21.38 -2.32 -8.32
C SER A 15 -20.48 -2.33 -9.56
N ASP A 16 -20.96 -1.78 -10.68
CA ASP A 16 -20.19 -1.63 -11.92
C ASP A 16 -20.13 -0.17 -12.36
N ILE A 17 -19.11 0.53 -11.89
CA ILE A 17 -18.94 1.95 -12.18
C ILE A 17 -18.49 2.22 -13.62
N LEU A 18 -17.86 1.25 -14.30
CA LEU A 18 -17.44 1.46 -15.68
C LEU A 18 -18.66 1.46 -16.60
N THR A 19 -19.61 0.55 -16.37
CA THR A 19 -20.88 0.54 -17.10
C THR A 19 -21.72 1.77 -16.77
N GLU A 20 -21.84 2.13 -15.49
CA GLU A 20 -22.59 3.33 -15.05
C GLU A 20 -22.03 4.63 -15.66
N ALA A 21 -20.69 4.74 -15.78
CA ALA A 21 -20.04 5.88 -16.40
C ALA A 21 -20.06 5.86 -17.94
N GLY A 22 -20.55 4.77 -18.56
CA GLY A 22 -20.48 4.60 -20.02
C GLY A 22 -19.07 4.42 -20.55
N SER A 23 -18.15 3.87 -19.74
CA SER A 23 -16.76 3.64 -20.15
C SER A 23 -16.62 2.51 -21.17
N ASP A 24 -15.79 2.76 -22.18
CA ASP A 24 -15.39 1.76 -23.18
C ASP A 24 -14.40 0.72 -22.61
N LEU A 25 -13.84 0.93 -21.41
CA LEU A 25 -12.92 -0.01 -20.80
C LEU A 25 -13.62 -1.33 -20.47
N LYS A 26 -13.10 -2.44 -21.02
CA LYS A 26 -13.55 -3.81 -20.68
C LYS A 26 -12.46 -4.54 -19.92
N LEU A 27 -12.65 -4.69 -18.61
CA LEU A 27 -11.74 -5.43 -17.74
C LEU A 27 -11.82 -6.94 -18.03
N LYS A 28 -10.67 -7.62 -17.94
CA LYS A 28 -10.54 -9.07 -18.07
C LYS A 28 -9.53 -9.57 -17.04
N GLY A 29 -9.56 -10.87 -16.75
CA GLY A 29 -8.64 -11.49 -15.80
C GLY A 29 -8.97 -11.18 -14.35
N ARG A 30 -8.02 -11.47 -13.47
CA ARG A 30 -8.15 -11.27 -12.02
C ARG A 30 -7.68 -9.87 -11.63
N PRO A 31 -8.38 -9.18 -10.71
CA PRO A 31 -7.99 -7.85 -10.27
C PRO A 31 -6.63 -7.89 -9.54
N ASN A 32 -5.79 -6.88 -9.82
CA ASN A 32 -4.53 -6.64 -9.10
C ASN A 32 -4.68 -5.42 -8.19
N PHE A 33 -4.87 -4.24 -8.78
CA PHE A 33 -4.98 -2.98 -8.03
C PHE A 33 -5.84 -1.94 -8.75
N ILE A 34 -6.31 -0.99 -7.95
CA ILE A 34 -6.76 0.33 -8.40
C ILE A 34 -5.93 1.37 -7.63
N SER A 35 -5.54 2.45 -8.29
CA SER A 35 -4.92 3.58 -7.59
C SER A 35 -5.32 4.91 -8.22
N TYR A 36 -5.66 5.88 -7.39
CA TYR A 36 -5.81 7.26 -7.78
C TYR A 36 -4.44 7.94 -7.73
N LEU A 37 -3.97 8.39 -8.89
CA LEU A 37 -2.62 8.93 -9.03
C LEU A 37 -2.68 10.45 -8.94
N ARG A 38 -2.44 11.01 -7.75
CA ARG A 38 -2.26 12.46 -7.65
C ARG A 38 -0.87 12.84 -8.10
N THR A 39 -0.66 13.22 -9.36
CA THR A 39 0.68 13.53 -9.90
C THR A 39 0.82 15.00 -10.25
N LEU A 40 2.05 15.50 -10.40
CA LEU A 40 2.27 16.91 -10.77
C LEU A 40 2.25 17.16 -12.27
N SER A 41 2.48 16.14 -13.09
CA SER A 41 2.74 16.37 -14.51
C SER A 41 2.54 15.15 -15.39
N ASN A 42 2.87 13.94 -14.94
CA ASN A 42 2.69 12.73 -15.72
C ASN A 42 2.29 11.57 -14.82
N PRO A 43 1.41 10.67 -15.29
CA PRO A 43 0.83 10.65 -16.64
C PRO A 43 -0.34 11.63 -16.82
N ILE A 44 -0.40 12.34 -17.96
CA ILE A 44 -1.58 13.16 -18.33
C ILE A 44 -2.58 12.31 -19.12
N VAL A 45 -3.81 12.23 -18.63
CA VAL A 45 -4.92 11.48 -19.23
C VAL A 45 -6.15 12.38 -19.26
N GLY A 46 -6.74 12.58 -20.44
CA GLY A 46 -7.89 13.48 -20.62
C GLY A 46 -7.67 14.90 -20.10
N ASN A 47 -6.46 15.45 -20.28
CA ASN A 47 -6.03 16.76 -19.74
C ASN A 47 -5.97 16.83 -18.20
N SER A 48 -6.02 15.69 -17.50
CA SER A 48 -5.83 15.61 -16.06
C SER A 48 -4.49 14.98 -15.72
N ALA A 49 -3.78 15.55 -14.74
CA ALA A 49 -2.60 14.95 -14.11
C ALA A 49 -2.98 13.98 -12.96
N ASP A 50 -4.29 13.78 -12.74
CA ASP A 50 -4.81 12.95 -11.66
C ASP A 50 -5.59 11.70 -12.17
N PRO A 51 -5.01 10.83 -13.01
CA PRO A 51 -5.73 9.66 -13.52
C PRO A 51 -5.97 8.58 -12.47
N ILE A 52 -6.88 7.66 -12.81
CA ILE A 52 -7.05 6.42 -12.06
C ILE A 52 -6.33 5.30 -12.83
N ALA A 53 -5.36 4.66 -12.18
CA ALA A 53 -4.72 3.46 -12.66
C ALA A 53 -5.53 2.22 -12.27
N ILE A 54 -5.81 1.35 -13.24
CA ILE A 54 -6.52 0.09 -13.03
C ILE A 54 -5.70 -1.03 -13.63
N ALA A 55 -5.47 -2.09 -12.85
CA ALA A 55 -4.76 -3.25 -13.32
C ALA A 55 -5.40 -4.57 -12.88
N THR A 56 -5.29 -5.52 -13.79
CA THR A 56 -5.59 -6.94 -13.65
C THR A 56 -4.33 -7.73 -14.03
N ASN A 57 -4.35 -9.05 -13.90
CA ASN A 57 -3.26 -9.89 -14.42
C ASN A 57 -3.20 -9.99 -15.96
N SER A 58 -4.04 -9.25 -16.69
CA SER A 58 -4.08 -9.27 -18.17
C SER A 58 -4.12 -7.89 -18.82
N ILE A 59 -4.54 -6.85 -18.09
CA ILE A 59 -4.71 -5.49 -18.58
C ILE A 59 -4.26 -4.54 -17.49
N GLY A 60 -3.44 -3.56 -17.87
CA GLY A 60 -3.12 -2.38 -17.06
C GLY A 60 -3.36 -1.13 -17.89
N VAL A 61 -4.13 -0.19 -17.37
CA VAL A 61 -4.53 1.05 -18.06
C VAL A 61 -4.63 2.20 -17.08
N LEU A 62 -4.66 3.41 -17.63
CA LEU A 62 -5.14 4.59 -16.95
C LEU A 62 -6.52 4.98 -17.52
N VAL A 63 -7.34 5.62 -16.71
CA VAL A 63 -8.61 6.23 -17.13
C VAL A 63 -8.72 7.65 -16.58
N GLU A 64 -9.51 8.48 -17.27
CA GLU A 64 -9.84 9.82 -16.79
C GLU A 64 -10.55 9.75 -15.42
N PRO A 65 -10.24 10.63 -14.46
CA PRO A 65 -10.74 10.50 -13.10
C PRO A 65 -12.25 10.66 -12.97
N ASP A 66 -12.86 11.53 -13.78
CA ASP A 66 -14.29 11.87 -13.68
C ASP A 66 -15.17 10.99 -14.55
N GLY A 67 -14.91 10.96 -15.86
CA GLY A 67 -15.70 10.18 -16.80
C GLY A 67 -15.29 8.71 -16.92
N LEU A 68 -14.20 8.30 -16.28
CA LEU A 68 -13.60 6.96 -16.46
C LEU A 68 -13.37 6.60 -17.93
N VAL A 69 -13.13 7.62 -18.77
CA VAL A 69 -12.93 7.46 -20.21
C VAL A 69 -11.61 6.72 -20.44
N TYR A 70 -11.68 5.69 -21.27
CA TYR A 70 -10.54 4.91 -21.71
C TYR A 70 -10.27 5.16 -23.19
N ARG A 71 -8.99 5.19 -23.55
CA ARG A 71 -8.50 5.22 -24.93
C ARG A 71 -7.28 4.30 -25.02
N PRO A 72 -6.98 3.68 -26.17
CA PRO A 72 -5.76 2.88 -26.32
C PRO A 72 -4.46 3.62 -25.97
N ALA A 73 -4.43 4.95 -26.14
CA ALA A 73 -3.31 5.79 -25.71
C ALA A 73 -3.10 5.84 -24.18
N TYR A 74 -4.05 5.34 -23.40
CA TYR A 74 -3.99 5.26 -21.94
C TYR A 74 -3.56 3.87 -21.46
N ASP A 75 -3.19 2.97 -22.38
CA ASP A 75 -2.57 1.70 -22.01
C ASP A 75 -1.30 1.95 -21.21
N PHE A 76 -1.13 1.18 -20.12
CA PHE A 76 -0.06 1.44 -19.17
C PHE A 76 1.34 1.32 -19.79
N SER A 77 1.48 0.52 -20.84
CA SER A 77 2.74 0.37 -21.60
C SER A 77 3.27 1.70 -22.14
N ILE A 78 2.40 2.63 -22.53
CA ILE A 78 2.77 3.97 -23.04
C ILE A 78 3.56 4.76 -22.00
N PHE A 79 3.29 4.51 -20.72
CA PHE A 79 3.88 5.23 -19.60
C PHE A 79 5.05 4.51 -18.95
N THR A 80 5.58 3.43 -19.56
CA THR A 80 6.78 2.73 -19.07
C THR A 80 7.93 2.90 -20.04
N GLN A 81 9.16 3.02 -19.52
CA GLN A 81 10.35 3.24 -20.34
C GLN A 81 10.59 2.10 -21.35
N THR A 82 10.25 0.87 -20.98
CA THR A 82 10.38 -0.34 -21.80
C THR A 82 9.23 -0.54 -22.78
N ALA A 83 8.22 0.33 -22.79
CA ALA A 83 7.00 0.17 -23.57
C ALA A 83 6.27 -1.17 -23.32
N THR A 84 6.41 -1.73 -22.11
CA THR A 84 5.77 -2.97 -21.70
C THR A 84 4.71 -2.68 -20.65
N ASN A 85 3.63 -3.48 -20.61
CA ASN A 85 2.62 -3.29 -19.57
C ASN A 85 3.10 -3.86 -18.24
N ALA A 86 4.00 -3.15 -17.57
CA ALA A 86 4.59 -3.61 -16.30
C ALA A 86 3.51 -3.85 -15.23
N ALA A 87 2.34 -3.21 -15.30
CA ALA A 87 1.28 -3.33 -14.29
C ALA A 87 0.59 -4.70 -14.22
N ILE A 88 0.68 -5.53 -15.28
CA ILE A 88 0.02 -6.86 -15.31
C ILE A 88 0.81 -7.97 -14.61
N GLY A 89 2.05 -7.69 -14.21
CA GLY A 89 2.92 -8.69 -13.60
C GLY A 89 2.43 -9.18 -12.24
N GLN A 90 2.99 -10.30 -11.81
CA GLN A 90 2.63 -10.95 -10.57
C GLN A 90 2.92 -10.02 -9.38
N GLY A 91 1.96 -9.91 -8.46
CA GLY A 91 2.08 -9.06 -7.28
C GLY A 91 1.93 -7.56 -7.59
N GLY A 92 1.42 -7.22 -8.78
CA GLY A 92 1.10 -5.86 -9.20
C GLY A 92 0.47 -5.03 -8.09
N LEU A 93 1.11 -3.92 -7.73
CA LEU A 93 0.59 -2.94 -6.78
C LEU A 93 1.09 -1.56 -7.16
N MET A 94 0.17 -0.60 -7.26
CA MET A 94 0.48 0.81 -7.42
C MET A 94 0.06 1.59 -6.20
N GLU A 95 0.92 2.50 -5.76
CA GLU A 95 0.58 3.48 -4.73
C GLU A 95 1.15 4.84 -5.14
N CYS A 96 0.38 5.90 -4.91
CA CYS A 96 0.82 7.28 -5.06
C CYS A 96 0.84 7.95 -3.68
N LYS A 97 1.98 8.55 -3.32
CA LYS A 97 2.15 9.31 -2.08
C LYS A 97 2.89 10.61 -2.38
N ASN A 98 2.27 11.75 -2.06
CA ASN A 98 2.79 13.10 -2.34
C ASN A 98 3.44 13.24 -3.71
N PHE A 99 2.66 12.89 -4.75
CA PHE A 99 3.06 12.99 -6.16
C PHE A 99 4.13 11.99 -6.62
N VAL A 100 4.60 11.12 -5.73
CA VAL A 100 5.51 10.01 -6.07
C VAL A 100 4.71 8.73 -6.19
N THR A 101 4.80 8.09 -7.35
CA THR A 101 4.07 6.86 -7.64
C THR A 101 5.04 5.69 -7.73
N PHE A 102 4.74 4.61 -7.00
CA PHE A 102 5.48 3.36 -7.06
C PHE A 102 4.61 2.26 -7.64
N LEU A 103 5.07 1.67 -8.76
CA LEU A 103 4.55 0.41 -9.26
C LEU A 103 5.47 -0.73 -8.81
N ARG A 104 4.92 -1.77 -8.19
CA ARG A 104 5.64 -3.01 -7.91
C ARG A 104 5.04 -4.12 -8.75
N SER A 105 5.90 -4.86 -9.45
CA SER A 105 5.44 -5.91 -10.36
C SER A 105 6.58 -6.82 -10.76
N ASN A 106 6.36 -8.15 -10.78
CA ASN A 106 7.37 -9.14 -11.15
C ASN A 106 8.70 -9.05 -10.37
N GLY A 107 8.67 -8.51 -9.15
CA GLY A 107 9.88 -8.29 -8.34
C GLY A 107 10.66 -7.02 -8.71
N ASP A 108 10.18 -6.21 -9.64
CA ASP A 108 10.70 -4.88 -9.93
C ASP A 108 9.87 -3.78 -9.25
N VAL A 109 10.52 -2.64 -8.99
CA VAL A 109 9.89 -1.43 -8.45
C VAL A 109 10.16 -0.29 -9.42
N TYR A 110 9.10 0.33 -9.92
CA TYR A 110 9.17 1.44 -10.85
C TYR A 110 8.69 2.73 -10.19
N THR A 111 9.29 3.85 -10.55
CA THR A 111 8.80 5.19 -10.18
C THR A 111 8.76 6.12 -11.40
N TYR A 112 8.06 7.25 -11.27
CA TYR A 112 8.15 8.37 -12.20
C TYR A 112 9.25 9.35 -11.80
N ASP A 113 9.89 9.93 -12.82
CA ASP A 113 10.62 11.20 -12.73
C ASP A 113 10.42 11.92 -14.07
N TYR A 114 9.57 12.96 -14.07
CA TYR A 114 9.19 13.81 -15.21
C TYR A 114 9.14 13.11 -16.58
N GLY A 115 8.40 11.99 -16.71
CA GLY A 115 8.35 11.23 -17.96
C GLY A 115 7.68 9.88 -17.84
N ARG A 116 8.35 8.82 -18.31
CA ARG A 116 7.89 7.43 -18.22
C ARG A 116 8.40 6.78 -16.93
N MET A 117 7.67 5.78 -16.43
CA MET A 117 8.10 4.94 -15.32
C MET A 117 9.33 4.13 -15.69
N TYR A 118 10.29 4.05 -14.77
CA TYR A 118 11.51 3.28 -14.92
C TYR A 118 11.82 2.49 -13.63
N PRO A 119 12.51 1.34 -13.71
CA PRO A 119 12.84 0.56 -12.54
C PRO A 119 13.92 1.27 -11.69
N ILE A 120 13.74 1.27 -10.37
CA ILE A 120 14.67 1.88 -9.39
C ILE A 120 15.42 0.85 -8.55
N ASN A 121 14.99 -0.41 -8.57
CA ASN A 121 15.58 -1.52 -7.84
C ASN A 121 16.87 -2.03 -8.47
N LYS A 122 17.82 -1.12 -8.69
CA LYS A 122 19.13 -1.37 -9.27
C LYS A 122 20.18 -0.80 -8.34
N MET A 123 21.20 -1.57 -7.97
CA MET A 123 22.29 -1.04 -7.14
C MET A 123 23.17 -0.07 -7.94
N SER A 124 23.72 0.94 -7.27
CA SER A 124 24.76 1.79 -7.88
C SER A 124 25.90 0.95 -8.45
N GLY A 125 26.29 1.23 -9.70
CA GLY A 125 27.30 0.46 -10.45
C GLY A 125 26.83 -0.89 -11.02
N ALA A 126 25.63 -1.37 -10.68
CA ALA A 126 25.08 -2.59 -11.29
C ALA A 126 24.53 -2.31 -12.69
N SER A 127 24.38 -3.35 -13.51
CA SER A 127 23.72 -3.26 -14.84
C SER A 127 22.31 -3.85 -14.86
N LYS A 128 21.96 -4.66 -13.85
CA LYS A 128 20.68 -5.36 -13.73
C LYS A 128 19.93 -4.94 -12.48
N THR A 129 18.61 -5.06 -12.53
CA THR A 129 17.77 -4.93 -11.34
C THR A 129 17.95 -6.13 -10.40
N PHE A 130 17.75 -5.90 -9.11
CA PHE A 130 17.66 -6.95 -8.10
C PHE A 130 16.19 -7.28 -7.81
N LYS A 131 15.87 -8.49 -7.37
CA LYS A 131 14.49 -8.82 -6.98
C LYS A 131 14.12 -8.08 -5.69
N ALA A 132 13.28 -7.07 -5.81
CA ALA A 132 12.78 -6.29 -4.69
C ALA A 132 11.53 -6.94 -4.09
N SER A 133 11.35 -6.76 -2.78
CA SER A 133 10.10 -7.10 -2.11
C SER A 133 8.96 -6.22 -2.62
N ARG A 134 7.72 -6.73 -2.52
CA ARG A 134 6.50 -5.98 -2.88
C ARG A 134 6.24 -4.76 -1.97
N TYR A 135 6.90 -4.70 -0.81
CA TYR A 135 6.74 -3.62 0.15
C TYR A 135 7.79 -2.53 -0.10
N VAL A 136 7.31 -1.31 -0.32
CA VAL A 136 8.15 -0.12 -0.48
C VAL A 136 7.78 0.84 0.63
N SER A 137 8.78 1.28 1.38
CA SER A 137 8.60 2.26 2.44
C SER A 137 8.97 3.62 1.89
N HIS A 138 8.01 4.51 1.70
CA HIS A 138 8.27 5.83 1.16
C HIS A 138 7.91 6.89 2.19
N ASN A 139 8.87 7.75 2.52
CA ASN A 139 8.62 8.95 3.32
C ASN A 139 7.98 10.02 2.42
N PRO A 140 6.69 10.36 2.61
CA PRO A 140 6.03 11.40 1.83
C PRO A 140 6.38 12.81 2.37
N GLY A 141 7.58 13.03 2.91
CA GLY A 141 7.98 14.31 3.50
C GLY A 141 8.12 15.45 2.47
N THR A 142 8.96 16.44 2.73
CA THR A 142 9.27 17.47 1.74
C THR A 142 10.09 16.89 0.57
N PRO A 143 10.00 17.42 -0.67
CA PRO A 143 10.68 16.87 -1.84
C PRO A 143 12.19 16.64 -1.70
N VAL A 144 12.88 17.47 -0.91
CA VAL A 144 14.32 17.32 -0.60
C VAL A 144 14.65 16.11 0.31
N ASN A 145 13.64 15.42 0.84
CA ASN A 145 13.74 14.31 1.78
C ASN A 145 12.99 13.06 1.31
N TYR A 146 12.64 12.94 0.01
CA TYR A 146 11.98 11.76 -0.55
C TYR A 146 12.92 10.55 -0.59
N THR A 147 13.10 9.92 0.56
CA THR A 147 13.82 8.65 0.64
C THR A 147 12.82 7.51 0.60
N SER A 148 13.10 6.52 -0.24
CA SER A 148 12.33 5.28 -0.26
C SER A 148 13.23 4.11 0.13
N ILE A 149 12.76 3.25 1.04
CA ILE A 149 13.45 2.02 1.40
C ILE A 149 12.84 0.87 0.60
N LEU A 150 13.72 0.10 -0.03
CA LEU A 150 13.42 -1.15 -0.69
C LEU A 150 14.13 -2.28 0.06
N PHE A 151 13.65 -3.50 -0.14
CA PHE A 151 14.29 -4.70 0.39
C PHE A 151 14.70 -5.60 -0.77
N ASN A 152 16.01 -5.85 -0.89
CA ASN A 152 16.54 -6.79 -1.87
C ASN A 152 16.37 -8.21 -1.33
N GLU A 153 15.46 -8.98 -1.93
CA GLU A 153 15.16 -10.34 -1.48
C GLU A 153 16.31 -11.32 -1.76
N GLN A 154 17.12 -11.06 -2.79
CA GLN A 154 18.22 -11.94 -3.18
C GLN A 154 19.36 -11.91 -2.16
N THR A 155 19.74 -10.72 -1.72
CA THR A 155 20.82 -10.53 -0.74
C THR A 155 20.30 -10.38 0.69
N SER A 156 18.98 -10.27 0.85
CA SER A 156 18.29 -10.04 2.13
C SER A 156 18.81 -8.78 2.82
N GLU A 157 18.78 -7.66 2.10
CA GLU A 157 19.31 -6.39 2.57
C GLU A 157 18.36 -5.22 2.34
N PHE A 158 18.40 -4.25 3.26
CA PHE A 158 17.75 -2.97 3.06
C PHE A 158 18.63 -2.04 2.21
N VAL A 159 17.98 -1.38 1.25
CA VAL A 159 18.59 -0.38 0.37
C VAL A 159 17.68 0.83 0.31
N TRP A 160 18.24 1.99 0.00
CA TRP A 160 17.48 3.22 -0.12
C TRP A 160 17.66 3.86 -1.49
N TYR A 161 16.57 4.42 -2.00
CA TYR A 161 16.51 5.22 -3.21
C TYR A 161 16.39 6.70 -2.80
N PRO A 162 17.37 7.56 -3.15
CA PRO A 162 17.39 8.98 -2.80
C PRO A 162 16.40 9.87 -3.55
N ALA A 163 15.75 9.37 -4.61
CA ALA A 163 14.95 10.20 -5.52
C ALA A 163 15.73 11.40 -6.12
N ASP A 164 17.02 11.22 -6.38
CA ASP A 164 17.94 12.22 -6.95
C ASP A 164 18.05 12.15 -8.49
N GLY A 165 17.15 11.39 -9.14
CA GLY A 165 17.15 11.15 -10.58
C GLY A 165 18.12 10.06 -11.07
N ASN A 166 19.07 9.57 -10.26
CA ASN A 166 20.09 8.60 -10.70
C ASN A 166 19.56 7.17 -10.91
N GLN A 167 18.27 6.92 -10.69
CA GLN A 167 17.57 5.64 -10.90
C GLN A 167 18.26 4.43 -10.25
N VAL A 168 19.00 4.63 -9.15
CA VAL A 168 19.74 3.59 -8.45
C VAL A 168 19.52 3.65 -6.95
N CYS A 169 19.63 2.50 -6.31
CA CYS A 169 19.63 2.32 -4.87
C CYS A 169 21.06 2.22 -4.32
N TYR A 170 21.18 2.61 -3.05
CA TYR A 170 22.39 2.48 -2.26
C TYR A 170 22.12 1.59 -1.04
N PRO A 171 23.10 0.81 -0.56
CA PRO A 171 22.95 0.10 0.71
C PRO A 171 22.64 1.09 1.83
N LEU A 172 21.76 0.71 2.76
CA LEU A 172 21.73 1.40 4.05
C LEU A 172 23.06 1.18 4.77
N SER A 173 23.51 2.19 5.52
CA SER A 173 24.69 2.03 6.37
C SER A 173 24.43 0.98 7.45
N ASN A 174 25.46 0.20 7.77
CA ASN A 174 25.41 -0.68 8.94
C ASN A 174 25.29 0.17 10.21
N GLY A 175 24.49 -0.31 11.15
CA GLY A 175 24.36 0.29 12.47
C GLY A 175 24.62 -0.72 13.57
N THR A 176 24.49 -0.26 14.81
CA THR A 176 24.75 -1.07 16.01
C THR A 176 23.61 -2.03 16.35
N LEU A 177 22.38 -1.74 15.93
CA LEU A 177 21.21 -2.56 16.22
C LEU A 177 21.01 -3.67 15.18
N PHE A 178 21.32 -3.39 13.91
CA PHE A 178 21.30 -4.39 12.85
C PHE A 178 22.25 -4.03 11.68
N SER A 179 22.63 -5.04 10.91
CA SER A 179 23.33 -4.86 9.63
C SER A 179 22.33 -4.64 8.50
N ASN A 180 22.69 -3.86 7.49
CA ASN A 180 21.84 -3.66 6.31
C ASN A 180 21.50 -5.01 5.65
N LYS A 181 22.49 -5.92 5.59
CA LYS A 181 22.34 -7.34 5.26
C LYS A 181 21.83 -8.09 6.49
N ILE A 182 20.52 -8.10 6.63
CA ILE A 182 19.86 -8.61 7.84
C ILE A 182 19.68 -10.13 7.84
N ASN A 183 19.82 -10.78 6.67
CA ASN A 183 19.67 -12.23 6.48
C ASN A 183 18.32 -12.78 6.99
N LYS A 184 17.24 -12.03 6.75
CA LYS A 184 15.86 -12.39 7.10
C LYS A 184 14.94 -12.22 5.90
N ASN A 185 13.75 -12.83 5.96
CA ASN A 185 12.69 -12.61 4.99
C ASN A 185 11.82 -11.43 5.43
N LEU A 186 11.50 -10.51 4.54
CA LEU A 186 10.59 -9.41 4.83
C LEU A 186 9.13 -9.90 4.75
N LEU A 187 8.36 -9.71 5.82
CA LEU A 187 6.93 -9.99 5.87
C LEU A 187 6.08 -8.77 5.50
N TYR A 188 6.52 -7.58 5.93
CA TYR A 188 5.84 -6.31 5.67
C TYR A 188 6.79 -5.13 5.87
N MET A 189 6.59 -4.04 5.14
CA MET A 189 7.31 -2.80 5.37
C MET A 189 6.45 -1.59 4.99
N LYS A 190 6.45 -0.56 5.83
CA LYS A 190 5.75 0.70 5.59
C LYS A 190 6.42 1.85 6.33
N TYR A 191 6.35 3.04 5.72
CA TYR A 191 6.69 4.28 6.41
C TYR A 191 5.46 4.74 7.17
N VAL A 192 5.65 5.05 8.45
CA VAL A 192 4.59 5.53 9.32
C VAL A 192 4.96 6.85 9.95
N ASN A 193 3.99 7.74 10.11
CA ASN A 193 4.19 9.07 10.71
C ASN A 193 4.34 9.03 12.24
N TYR A 194 4.17 7.85 12.84
CA TYR A 194 4.34 7.63 14.27
C TYR A 194 5.69 8.19 14.77
N ASN A 195 5.65 8.89 15.90
CA ASN A 195 6.84 9.45 16.58
C ASN A 195 7.79 10.26 15.68
N GLY A 196 7.23 11.07 14.78
CA GLY A 196 7.99 11.93 13.89
C GLY A 196 8.47 11.27 12.59
N GLY A 197 8.00 10.06 12.30
CA GLY A 197 8.23 9.42 11.01
C GLY A 197 9.38 8.43 11.00
N GLU A 198 9.08 7.18 10.62
CA GLU A 198 10.08 6.12 10.48
C GLU A 198 9.56 4.95 9.64
N ASN A 199 10.48 4.11 9.18
CA ASN A 199 10.18 2.86 8.50
C ASN A 199 10.00 1.76 9.54
N PHE A 200 8.88 1.04 9.45
CA PHE A 200 8.65 -0.20 10.17
C PHE A 200 8.85 -1.36 9.20
N ALA A 201 9.71 -2.32 9.56
CA ALA A 201 9.89 -3.55 8.81
C ALA A 201 9.69 -4.75 9.73
N ILE A 202 8.76 -5.62 9.34
CA ILE A 202 8.47 -6.89 10.03
C ILE A 202 9.22 -7.98 9.28
N LEU A 203 10.10 -8.69 9.98
CA LEU A 203 11.05 -9.62 9.40
C LEU A 203 10.93 -10.98 10.06
N LYS A 204 11.04 -12.06 9.28
CA LYS A 204 11.05 -13.43 9.78
C LYS A 204 12.39 -14.08 9.52
N ASP A 205 12.86 -14.92 10.44
CA ASP A 205 14.03 -15.74 10.15
C ASP A 205 13.83 -16.58 8.88
N LYS A 206 14.90 -16.74 8.10
CA LYS A 206 14.88 -17.60 6.89
C LYS A 206 14.60 -19.05 7.24
N THR A 207 15.13 -19.48 8.38
CA THR A 207 14.94 -20.80 8.97
C THR A 207 14.35 -20.61 10.37
N GLY A 208 13.24 -21.29 10.66
CA GLY A 208 12.51 -21.13 11.92
C GLY A 208 11.33 -20.15 11.85
N GLY A 209 10.80 -19.80 13.03
CA GLY A 209 9.53 -19.08 13.18
C GLY A 209 9.62 -17.70 13.82
N LYS A 210 10.81 -17.25 14.23
CA LYS A 210 10.95 -15.98 14.96
C LYS A 210 10.69 -14.79 14.05
N VAL A 211 10.05 -13.77 14.62
CA VAL A 211 9.69 -12.53 13.93
C VAL A 211 10.31 -11.37 14.67
N TYR A 212 10.69 -10.33 13.94
CA TYR A 212 11.38 -9.15 14.45
C TYR A 212 10.74 -7.89 13.88
N LEU A 213 10.75 -6.83 14.68
CA LEU A 213 10.44 -5.48 14.23
C LEU A 213 11.72 -4.65 14.17
N ALA A 214 12.06 -4.20 12.96
CA ALA A 214 13.05 -3.15 12.75
C ALA A 214 12.35 -1.80 12.57
N ARG A 215 12.81 -0.79 13.31
CA ARG A 215 12.37 0.61 13.20
C ARG A 215 13.56 1.49 12.90
N PHE A 216 13.49 2.27 11.83
CA PHE A 216 14.65 3.02 11.32
C PHE A 216 14.26 4.10 10.30
N THR A 217 15.14 5.09 10.10
CA THR A 217 15.15 5.98 8.93
C THR A 217 16.31 5.60 8.01
N SER A 218 16.47 6.25 6.86
CA SER A 218 17.64 6.02 5.99
C SER A 218 18.98 6.35 6.69
N GLY A 219 18.96 7.24 7.70
CA GLY A 219 20.17 7.68 8.42
C GLY A 219 20.32 7.14 9.85
N GLN A 220 19.31 6.53 10.45
CA GLN A 220 19.36 6.12 11.85
C GLN A 220 18.54 4.86 12.14
N GLN A 221 19.09 3.95 12.96
CA GLN A 221 18.37 2.81 13.52
C GLN A 221 17.77 3.20 14.88
N ARG A 222 16.49 2.90 15.09
CA ARG A 222 15.76 3.23 16.33
C ARG A 222 15.52 2.00 17.19
N SER A 223 15.13 0.88 16.59
CA SER A 223 15.00 -0.38 17.32
C SER A 223 15.16 -1.59 16.40
N PHE A 224 15.63 -2.69 16.98
CA PHE A 224 15.53 -4.02 16.38
C PHE A 224 15.23 -5.03 17.48
N LYS A 225 14.02 -5.59 17.48
CA LYS A 225 13.52 -6.42 18.59
C LYS A 225 12.78 -7.64 18.08
N GLU A 226 13.03 -8.80 18.71
CA GLU A 226 12.22 -10.00 18.49
C GLU A 226 10.80 -9.78 19.04
N ILE A 227 9.78 -10.08 18.23
CA ILE A 227 8.38 -10.13 18.65
C ILE A 227 8.12 -11.55 19.14
N THR A 228 7.75 -11.69 20.41
CA THR A 228 7.46 -12.97 21.05
C THR A 228 6.01 -13.04 21.50
N GLY A 229 5.50 -14.24 21.81
CA GLY A 229 4.13 -14.41 22.34
C GLY A 229 3.01 -14.11 21.34
N THR A 230 3.32 -14.04 20.03
CA THR A 230 2.32 -13.74 18.98
C THR A 230 2.35 -14.78 17.85
N PRO A 231 1.22 -15.02 17.17
CA PRO A 231 1.17 -15.85 15.97
C PRO A 231 1.57 -15.10 14.68
N LEU A 232 2.25 -13.95 14.79
CA LEU A 232 2.49 -13.01 13.69
C LEU A 232 3.27 -13.62 12.51
N ALA A 233 4.01 -14.71 12.73
CA ALA A 233 4.68 -15.49 11.69
C ALA A 233 3.72 -16.19 10.69
N GLN A 234 2.43 -16.26 11.01
CA GLN A 234 1.34 -16.87 10.22
C GLN A 234 0.44 -15.82 9.57
N ALA A 235 0.71 -14.53 9.77
CA ALA A 235 -0.13 -13.45 9.29
C ALA A 235 -0.21 -13.43 7.75
N GLU A 236 -1.42 -13.16 7.25
CA GLU A 236 -1.74 -13.10 5.82
C GLU A 236 -1.79 -11.65 5.31
N ASN A 237 -2.19 -10.71 6.17
CA ASN A 237 -2.24 -9.28 5.88
C ASN A 237 -1.62 -8.49 7.04
N PHE A 238 -1.09 -7.32 6.71
CA PHE A 238 -0.47 -6.39 7.65
C PHE A 238 -0.85 -4.95 7.31
N GLU A 239 -0.96 -4.13 8.35
CA GLU A 239 -1.10 -2.69 8.23
C GLU A 239 -0.65 -2.03 9.55
N ILE A 240 -0.16 -0.79 9.51
CA ILE A 240 0.38 -0.10 10.69
C ILE A 240 -0.27 1.28 10.83
N SER A 241 -0.76 1.56 12.04
CA SER A 241 -1.39 2.85 12.38
C SER A 241 -0.36 3.97 12.39
N ASP A 242 -0.64 5.03 11.63
CA ASP A 242 0.17 6.24 11.63
C ASP A 242 0.10 7.03 12.95
N ILE A 243 -0.93 6.81 13.78
CA ILE A 243 -1.13 7.54 15.04
C ILE A 243 -0.40 6.86 16.19
N TYR A 244 -0.63 5.57 16.37
CA TYR A 244 -0.17 4.84 17.56
C TYR A 244 0.99 3.88 17.27
N GLY A 245 1.35 3.67 16.00
CA GLY A 245 2.35 2.68 15.60
C GLY A 245 1.89 1.23 15.79
N TYR A 246 0.63 1.01 16.18
CA TYR A 246 0.05 -0.33 16.35
C TYR A 246 0.14 -1.12 15.05
N ILE A 247 0.62 -2.36 15.17
CA ILE A 247 0.73 -3.30 14.06
C ILE A 247 -0.55 -4.13 14.03
N PHE A 248 -1.38 -3.91 13.01
CA PHE A 248 -2.54 -4.74 12.72
C PHE A 248 -2.14 -5.86 11.79
N TYR A 249 -2.59 -7.08 12.09
CA TYR A 249 -2.37 -8.23 11.23
C TYR A 249 -3.51 -9.23 11.32
N SER A 250 -3.71 -10.02 10.26
CA SER A 250 -4.80 -11.01 10.21
C SER A 250 -4.31 -12.43 10.01
N ILE A 251 -5.04 -13.39 10.58
CA ILE A 251 -4.88 -14.83 10.32
C ILE A 251 -6.28 -15.40 10.05
N GLY A 252 -6.57 -15.75 8.80
CA GLY A 252 -7.91 -16.16 8.39
C GLY A 252 -8.95 -15.05 8.62
N GLY A 253 -9.95 -15.34 9.43
CA GLY A 253 -11.01 -14.39 9.81
C GLY A 253 -10.70 -13.53 11.04
N LYS A 254 -9.53 -13.69 11.66
CA LYS A 254 -9.20 -13.00 12.92
C LYS A 254 -8.28 -11.82 12.69
N LEU A 255 -8.59 -10.68 13.30
CA LEU A 255 -7.77 -9.47 13.32
C LEU A 255 -7.12 -9.33 14.69
N PHE A 256 -5.82 -9.06 14.68
CA PHE A 256 -5.03 -8.80 15.87
C PHE A 256 -4.39 -7.42 15.80
N GLU A 257 -4.17 -6.84 16.97
CA GLU A 257 -3.33 -5.67 17.21
C GLU A 257 -2.12 -6.10 18.03
N TYR A 258 -0.94 -5.65 17.62
CA TYR A 258 0.28 -5.75 18.41
C TYR A 258 0.82 -4.37 18.75
N ASP A 259 0.93 -4.09 20.04
CA ASP A 259 1.58 -2.91 20.59
C ASP A 259 3.00 -3.26 21.02
N PHE A 260 3.97 -2.78 20.24
CA PHE A 260 5.39 -3.05 20.48
C PHE A 260 5.97 -2.27 21.67
N ASN A 261 5.28 -1.24 22.18
CA ASN A 261 5.72 -0.53 23.38
C ASN A 261 5.40 -1.32 24.65
N LEU A 262 4.28 -2.06 24.62
CA LEU A 262 3.78 -2.86 25.75
C LEU A 262 4.06 -4.36 25.60
N ASP A 263 4.61 -4.79 24.46
CA ASP A 263 4.71 -6.20 24.06
C ASP A 263 3.36 -6.94 24.16
N LEU A 264 2.28 -6.23 23.84
CA LEU A 264 0.91 -6.73 24.02
C LEU A 264 0.34 -7.14 22.67
N ASN A 265 -0.15 -8.38 22.60
CA ASN A 265 -0.89 -8.90 21.46
C ASN A 265 -2.35 -9.12 21.84
N LYS A 266 -3.27 -8.51 21.09
CA LYS A 266 -4.70 -8.58 21.38
C LYS A 266 -5.47 -8.98 20.13
N GLN A 267 -6.37 -9.95 20.26
CA GLN A 267 -7.38 -10.21 19.23
C GLN A 267 -8.42 -9.10 19.30
N MET A 268 -8.58 -8.35 18.21
CA MET A 268 -9.51 -7.23 18.14
C MET A 268 -10.87 -7.64 17.58
N LEU A 269 -10.88 -8.49 16.55
CA LEU A 269 -12.10 -8.94 15.88
C LEU A 269 -11.97 -10.41 15.45
N ASP A 270 -13.11 -11.09 15.37
CA ASP A 270 -13.24 -12.43 14.82
C ASP A 270 -14.43 -12.47 13.86
N TYR A 271 -14.16 -12.72 12.58
CA TYR A 271 -15.15 -12.81 11.51
C TYR A 271 -15.60 -14.26 11.24
N GLY A 272 -15.29 -15.20 12.15
CA GLY A 272 -15.70 -16.60 12.05
C GLY A 272 -15.06 -17.29 10.85
N THR A 273 -15.89 -17.87 9.99
CA THR A 273 -15.44 -18.63 8.80
C THR A 273 -15.03 -17.74 7.62
N ARG A 274 -15.32 -16.43 7.69
CA ARG A 274 -14.91 -15.47 6.67
C ARG A 274 -13.39 -15.28 6.68
N LYS A 275 -12.83 -14.77 5.59
CA LYS A 275 -11.41 -14.40 5.50
C LYS A 275 -11.24 -12.90 5.33
N ILE A 276 -10.18 -12.34 5.91
CA ILE A 276 -9.77 -10.96 5.69
C ILE A 276 -8.95 -10.90 4.39
N SER A 277 -9.37 -10.07 3.43
CA SER A 277 -8.69 -9.91 2.14
C SER A 277 -7.84 -8.66 2.03
N LEU A 278 -8.10 -7.64 2.86
CA LEU A 278 -7.38 -6.38 2.85
C LEU A 278 -7.47 -5.72 4.23
N LEU A 279 -6.32 -5.25 4.72
CA LEU A 279 -6.21 -4.26 5.77
C LEU A 279 -5.60 -3.01 5.15
N LYS A 280 -6.18 -1.83 5.40
CA LYS A 280 -5.67 -0.58 4.82
C LYS A 280 -5.94 0.62 5.71
N PHE A 281 -4.94 1.49 5.87
CA PHE A 281 -5.15 2.92 6.12
C PHE A 281 -5.09 3.67 4.79
N GLN A 282 -6.05 4.55 4.55
CA GLN A 282 -6.02 5.37 3.35
C GLN A 282 -4.90 6.41 3.45
N TYR A 283 -4.20 6.63 2.35
CA TYR A 283 -3.33 7.77 2.21
C TYR A 283 -4.08 8.87 1.45
N ILE A 284 -4.22 10.04 2.07
CA ILE A 284 -4.75 11.23 1.42
C ILE A 284 -3.74 12.34 1.73
N PRO A 285 -3.16 13.02 0.73
CA PRO A 285 -2.17 14.06 0.98
C PRO A 285 -2.84 15.36 1.47
N ASN A 286 -2.05 16.27 2.05
CA ASN A 286 -2.49 17.60 2.50
C ASN A 286 -3.62 17.61 3.56
N THR A 287 -3.60 16.68 4.50
CA THR A 287 -4.57 16.58 5.61
C THR A 287 -4.39 17.63 6.72
N ASN A 288 -3.37 18.48 6.62
CA ASN A 288 -3.09 19.56 7.58
C ASN A 288 -3.92 20.82 7.36
N ASP A 289 -4.71 20.88 6.28
CA ASP A 289 -5.66 21.94 6.02
C ASP A 289 -6.89 21.78 6.95
N PRO A 290 -7.19 22.76 7.83
CA PRO A 290 -8.31 22.68 8.78
C PRO A 290 -9.67 22.46 8.09
N GLU A 291 -9.85 22.93 6.86
CA GLU A 291 -11.08 22.75 6.07
C GLU A 291 -11.24 21.31 5.55
N LYS A 292 -10.15 20.52 5.62
CA LYS A 292 -10.05 19.13 5.13
C LYS A 292 -10.01 18.10 6.24
N LYS A 293 -10.46 18.44 7.45
CA LYS A 293 -10.50 17.54 8.61
C LYS A 293 -11.09 16.14 8.30
N ARG A 294 -12.12 16.07 7.45
CA ARG A 294 -12.71 14.78 7.02
C ARG A 294 -11.68 13.83 6.41
N TYR A 295 -10.72 14.33 5.64
CA TYR A 295 -9.70 13.51 4.99
C TYR A 295 -8.69 13.00 6.01
N LEU A 296 -8.31 13.85 6.98
CA LEU A 296 -7.49 13.42 8.10
C LEU A 296 -8.16 12.29 8.89
N ASP A 297 -9.46 12.41 9.16
CA ASP A 297 -10.21 11.38 9.87
C ASP A 297 -10.26 10.07 9.06
N ILE A 298 -10.44 10.14 7.73
CA ILE A 298 -10.37 8.96 6.85
C ILE A 298 -8.99 8.28 6.92
N THR A 299 -7.89 9.04 6.90
CA THR A 299 -6.53 8.44 6.99
C THR A 299 -6.25 7.73 8.32
N ARG A 300 -7.05 8.01 9.35
CA ARG A 300 -6.89 7.47 10.71
C ARG A 300 -7.74 6.23 10.99
N ARG A 301 -8.63 5.87 10.06
CA ARG A 301 -9.53 4.72 10.19
C ARG A 301 -8.92 3.47 9.58
N LEU A 302 -9.05 2.34 10.29
CA LEU A 302 -8.67 1.04 9.77
C LEU A 302 -9.79 0.50 8.89
N VAL A 303 -9.48 0.24 7.62
CA VAL A 303 -10.36 -0.49 6.70
C VAL A 303 -10.07 -1.97 6.80
N VAL A 304 -11.10 -2.78 7.02
CA VAL A 304 -11.04 -4.24 7.06
C VAL A 304 -11.99 -4.81 6.02
N CYS A 305 -11.46 -5.47 4.99
CA CYS A 305 -12.28 -6.14 3.99
C CYS A 305 -12.35 -7.63 4.27
N THR A 306 -13.55 -8.19 4.22
CA THR A 306 -13.78 -9.62 4.42
C THR A 306 -14.61 -10.22 3.30
N TYR A 307 -14.52 -11.55 3.14
CA TYR A 307 -15.35 -12.30 2.21
C TYR A 307 -15.58 -13.72 2.73
N ASP A 308 -16.63 -14.37 2.25
CA ASP A 308 -16.85 -15.81 2.37
C ASP A 308 -16.07 -16.54 1.27
N PRO A 309 -15.15 -17.46 1.60
CA PRO A 309 -14.46 -18.28 0.60
C PRO A 309 -15.38 -19.08 -0.33
N ALA A 310 -16.61 -19.38 0.08
CA ALA A 310 -17.60 -20.09 -0.74
C ALA A 310 -18.30 -19.18 -1.77
N ASP A 311 -18.26 -17.86 -1.61
CA ASP A 311 -18.84 -16.89 -2.54
C ASP A 311 -17.92 -15.69 -2.74
N LEU A 312 -17.14 -15.72 -3.82
CA LEU A 312 -16.20 -14.64 -4.13
C LEU A 312 -16.83 -13.42 -4.80
N ASN A 313 -18.09 -13.49 -5.24
CA ASN A 313 -18.68 -12.49 -6.13
C ASN A 313 -19.64 -11.54 -5.43
N THR A 314 -20.31 -11.98 -4.35
CA THR A 314 -21.33 -11.17 -3.67
C THR A 314 -21.19 -11.08 -2.16
N SER A 315 -20.31 -11.90 -1.54
CA SER A 315 -20.17 -11.94 -0.08
C SER A 315 -19.22 -10.90 0.51
N GLY A 316 -18.54 -10.12 -0.32
CA GLY A 316 -17.55 -9.13 0.08
C GLY A 316 -18.16 -8.03 0.93
N ALA A 317 -17.44 -7.68 2.00
CA ALA A 317 -17.79 -6.59 2.89
C ALA A 317 -16.56 -5.73 3.22
N MET A 318 -16.79 -4.45 3.44
CA MET A 318 -15.81 -3.47 3.89
C MET A 318 -16.33 -2.82 5.17
N ASP A 319 -15.63 -3.06 6.27
CA ASP A 319 -15.86 -2.38 7.54
C ASP A 319 -14.81 -1.28 7.73
N ILE A 320 -15.22 -0.18 8.36
CA ILE A 320 -14.35 0.94 8.72
C ILE A 320 -14.39 1.11 10.23
N TYR A 321 -13.22 1.13 10.88
CA TYR A 321 -13.07 1.23 12.32
C TYR A 321 -12.27 2.45 12.73
N SER A 322 -12.70 3.12 13.81
CA SER A 322 -11.80 3.99 14.56
C SER A 322 -10.97 3.20 15.56
N ILE A 323 -9.77 3.71 15.81
CA ILE A 323 -8.78 3.11 16.68
C ILE A 323 -8.70 3.95 17.95
N PRO A 324 -9.19 3.41 19.08
CA PRO A 324 -9.04 4.09 20.35
C PRO A 324 -7.59 3.99 20.86
N PRO A 325 -7.17 4.89 21.75
CA PRO A 325 -5.90 4.75 22.45
C PRO A 325 -5.94 3.58 23.45
N ILE A 326 -4.77 3.17 23.96
CA ILE A 326 -4.62 2.19 25.05
C ILE A 326 -5.23 0.81 24.69
N ASN A 327 -5.02 0.36 23.45
CA ASN A 327 -5.42 -0.98 22.97
C ASN A 327 -6.91 -1.33 23.24
N ALA A 328 -7.79 -0.33 23.35
CA ALA A 328 -9.20 -0.55 23.59
C ALA A 328 -9.88 -1.20 22.36
N PRO A 329 -11.05 -1.84 22.52
CA PRO A 329 -11.74 -2.47 21.39
C PRO A 329 -12.01 -1.48 20.25
N LEU A 330 -11.78 -1.92 19.01
CA LEU A 330 -12.10 -1.13 17.82
C LEU A 330 -13.58 -0.76 17.78
N VAL A 331 -13.88 0.47 17.34
CA VAL A 331 -15.25 0.95 17.20
C VAL A 331 -15.62 0.93 15.72
N LYS A 332 -16.60 0.10 15.35
CA LYS A 332 -17.10 0.05 13.97
C LYS A 332 -17.90 1.31 13.69
N GLU A 333 -17.48 2.07 12.68
CA GLU A 333 -18.15 3.31 12.28
C GLU A 333 -19.08 3.08 11.09
N GLU A 334 -18.59 2.36 10.08
CA GLU A 334 -19.31 2.12 8.83
C GLU A 334 -19.11 0.68 8.35
N SER A 335 -20.10 0.16 7.62
CA SER A 335 -20.07 -1.17 7.03
C SER A 335 -20.78 -1.17 5.70
N TYR A 336 -20.14 -1.73 4.68
CA TYR A 336 -20.66 -1.87 3.34
C TYR A 336 -20.57 -3.34 2.92
N SER A 337 -21.62 -3.88 2.31
CA SER A 337 -21.71 -5.28 1.90
C SER A 337 -22.26 -5.42 0.48
N GLY A 338 -22.29 -6.66 -0.05
CA GLY A 338 -22.79 -6.94 -1.40
C GLY A 338 -21.76 -6.72 -2.50
N MET A 339 -20.48 -6.64 -2.14
CA MET A 339 -19.36 -6.54 -3.06
C MET A 339 -18.83 -7.95 -3.39
N GLY A 340 -18.00 -8.08 -4.44
CA GLY A 340 -17.11 -9.24 -4.58
C GLY A 340 -15.97 -9.20 -3.56
N LYS A 341 -15.12 -10.23 -3.56
CA LYS A 341 -13.88 -10.23 -2.79
C LYS A 341 -13.05 -8.99 -3.16
N ILE A 342 -12.85 -8.11 -2.18
CA ILE A 342 -12.12 -6.86 -2.38
C ILE A 342 -10.62 -7.14 -2.34
N VAL A 343 -9.91 -6.81 -3.42
CA VAL A 343 -8.45 -7.00 -3.56
C VAL A 343 -7.68 -5.70 -3.39
N SER A 344 -8.30 -4.57 -3.75
CA SER A 344 -7.69 -3.24 -3.68
C SER A 344 -8.78 -2.20 -3.53
N ILE A 345 -8.45 -1.13 -2.82
CA ILE A 345 -9.29 0.06 -2.63
C ILE A 345 -8.35 1.25 -2.72
N ASP A 346 -8.79 2.33 -3.34
CA ASP A 346 -8.16 3.62 -3.17
C ASP A 346 -9.20 4.72 -2.94
N TYR A 347 -8.74 5.85 -2.41
CA TYR A 347 -9.60 7.00 -2.15
C TYR A 347 -9.27 8.13 -3.13
N ARG A 348 -10.32 8.63 -3.80
CA ARG A 348 -10.23 9.82 -4.64
C ARG A 348 -10.75 11.01 -3.85
N ASP A 349 -9.86 11.92 -3.48
CA ASP A 349 -10.28 13.18 -2.88
C ASP A 349 -10.80 14.17 -3.94
N ARG A 350 -11.64 15.10 -3.50
CA ARG A 350 -12.19 16.21 -4.29
C ARG A 350 -11.93 17.54 -3.62
#